data_AF-A0A453C8P0-F1
#
_entry.id   AF-A0A453C8P0-F1
#
_cell.length_a   1.000
_cell.length_b   1.000
_cell.length_c   1.000
_cell.angle_alpha   90.00
_cell.angle_beta   90.00
_cell.angle_gamma   90.00
#
_symmetry.space_group_name_H-M   'P 1'
#
loop_
_entity.id
_entity.type
_entity.pdbx_description
1 polymer ?
#
loop_
_entity_poly.entity_id
_entity_poly.type
_entity_poly.pdbx_seq_one_letter_code
_entity_poly.pdbx_strand_id
1 'polypeptide(L)' 'MAYDMLDAINNGKDSWKVKVRVIRLWDAINLNNNELISLDMILLDEHGTMIHAKLKATRLLTSCTQQKFKRLRDLKISE' A
#
# COMPACT_ATOMS: atom_id res chain seq x y z
N MET A 1 7.17 18.49 -7.14
CA MET A 1 6.66 17.93 -5.87
C MET A 1 7.66 16.92 -5.37
N ALA A 2 8.15 17.05 -4.13
CA ALA A 2 9.10 16.10 -3.55
C ALA A 2 8.37 14.84 -3.05
N TYR A 3 9.03 13.68 -3.18
CA TYR A 3 8.58 12.41 -2.60
C TYR A 3 9.53 12.05 -1.46
N ASP A 4 8.98 11.42 -0.42
CA ASP A 4 9.74 10.86 0.69
C ASP A 4 10.29 9.47 0.31
N MET A 5 11.46 9.11 0.84
CA MET A 5 12.04 7.76 0.72
C MET A 5 11.45 6.80 1.74
N LEU A 6 11.50 5.49 1.45
CA LEU A 6 10.97 4.48 2.38
C LEU A 6 11.78 4.42 3.68
N ASP A 7 13.10 4.63 3.61
CA ASP A 7 13.98 4.62 4.78
C ASP A 7 13.68 5.76 5.77
N ALA A 8 13.08 6.85 5.30
CA ALA A 8 12.72 7.99 6.13
C ALA A 8 11.44 7.74 6.95
N ILE A 9 10.65 6.72 6.62
CA ILE A 9 9.37 6.44 7.26
C ILE A 9 9.57 6.17 8.74
N ASN A 10 8.91 6.98 9.57
CA ASN A 10 8.96 6.87 11.02
C ASN A 10 7.61 7.26 11.64
N ASN A 11 7.47 7.02 12.95
CA ASN A 11 6.25 7.29 13.70
C ASN A 11 6.07 8.78 14.08
N GLY A 12 6.93 9.69 13.59
CA GLY A 12 6.84 11.12 13.86
C GLY A 12 5.97 11.90 12.88
N LYS A 13 5.43 11.25 11.84
CA LYS A 13 4.60 11.87 10.80
C LYS A 13 3.47 10.92 10.39
N ASP A 14 2.26 11.46 10.35
CA ASP A 14 1.02 10.69 10.11
C ASP A 14 0.74 10.41 8.62
N SER A 15 1.46 11.07 7.70
CA SER A 15 1.19 10.96 6.27
C SER A 15 2.45 11.11 5.43
N TRP A 16 2.68 10.15 4.55
CA TRP A 16 3.88 10.08 3.71
C TRP A 16 3.49 10.06 2.23
N LYS A 17 4.25 10.77 1.41
CA LYS A 17 4.08 10.73 -0.05
C LYS A 17 5.30 10.07 -0.66
N VAL A 18 5.18 8.77 -0.93
CA VAL A 18 6.30 7.96 -1.43
C VAL A 18 6.11 7.63 -2.90
N LYS A 19 7.23 7.47 -3.61
CA LYS A 19 7.25 6.97 -4.99
C LYS A 19 7.90 5.60 -5.00
N VAL A 20 7.09 4.58 -5.25
CA VAL A 20 7.50 3.18 -5.11
C VAL A 20 7.02 2.33 -6.28
N ARG A 21 7.68 1.21 -6.48
CA ARG A 21 7.24 0.12 -7.35
C ARG A 21 6.68 -1.01 -6.51
N VAL A 22 5.48 -1.47 -6.84
CA VAL A 22 4.93 -2.69 -6.25
C VAL A 22 5.61 -3.90 -6.90
N ILE A 23 6.29 -4.72 -6.09
CA ILE A 23 7.01 -5.91 -6.53
C ILE A 23 6.12 -7.15 -6.45
N ARG A 24 5.33 -7.25 -5.38
CA ARG A 24 4.35 -8.31 -5.18
C ARG A 24 3.11 -7.74 -4.52
N LEU A 25 1.97 -8.30 -4.89
CA LEU A 25 0.64 -7.94 -4.42
C LEU A 25 -0.13 -9.23 -4.19
N TRP A 26 -0.73 -9.41 -3.02
CA TRP A 26 -1.59 -10.57 -2.76
C TRP A 26 -2.77 -10.21 -1.87
N ASP A 27 -3.89 -10.87 -2.16
CA ASP A 27 -5.14 -10.76 -1.41
C ASP A 27 -5.11 -11.75 -0.24
N ALA A 28 -5.21 -11.26 0.98
CA ALA A 28 -5.45 -12.08 2.16
C ALA A 28 -6.96 -12.24 2.33
N ILE A 29 -7.48 -13.42 1.98
CA ILE A 29 -8.91 -13.75 2.02
C ILE A 29 -9.17 -14.68 3.20
N ASN A 30 -10.27 -14.42 3.92
CA ASN A 30 -10.75 -15.33 4.95
C ASN A 30 -11.45 -16.51 4.27
N LEU A 31 -10.90 -17.71 4.42
CA LEU A 31 -11.43 -18.91 3.77
C LEU A 31 -12.81 -19.34 4.30
N ASN A 32 -13.19 -18.91 5.51
CA ASN A 32 -14.45 -19.32 6.14
C ASN A 32 -15.66 -18.58 5.55
N ASN A 33 -15.51 -17.30 5.20
CA ASN A 33 -16.58 -16.46 4.68
C ASN A 33 -16.27 -15.84 3.31
N ASN A 34 -15.10 -16.16 2.74
CA ASN A 34 -14.60 -15.67 1.45
C ASN A 34 -14.47 -14.13 1.37
N GLU A 35 -14.34 -13.46 2.51
CA GLU A 35 -14.17 -12.00 2.58
C GLU A 35 -12.70 -11.60 2.49
N LEU A 36 -12.41 -10.50 1.80
CA LEU A 36 -11.08 -9.90 1.79
C LEU A 36 -10.77 -9.36 3.19
N ILE A 37 -9.70 -9.85 3.83
CA ILE A 37 -9.20 -9.37 5.12
C ILE A 37 -8.27 -8.18 4.89
N SER A 38 -7.30 -8.35 4.00
CA SER A 38 -6.30 -7.33 3.68
C SER A 38 -5.67 -7.55 2.32
N LEU A 39 -5.08 -6.48 1.79
CA LEU A 39 -4.23 -6.48 0.61
C LEU A 39 -2.79 -6.27 1.09
N ASP A 40 -1.95 -7.26 0.87
CA ASP A 40 -0.55 -7.24 1.27
C ASP A 40 0.33 -6.96 0.05
N MET A 41 1.39 -6.19 0.29
CA MET A 41 2.23 -5.62 -0.77
C MET A 41 3.69 -5.58 -0.35
N ILE A 42 4.58 -5.83 -1.33
CA ILE A 42 5.99 -5.48 -1.21
C ILE A 42 6.26 -4.27 -2.08
N LEU A 43 6.72 -3.19 -1.45
CA LEU A 43 7.06 -1.93 -2.08
C LEU A 43 8.58 -1.81 -2.17
N LEU A 44 9.08 -1.35 -3.32
CA LEU A 44 10.48 -1.06 -3.58
C LEU A 44 10.62 0.41 -3.98
N ASP A 45 11.53 1.15 -3.37
CA ASP A 45 11.84 2.52 -3.78
C ASP A 45 13.04 2.60 -4.75
N GLU A 46 13.41 3.83 -5.11
CA GLU A 46 14.55 4.08 -6.01
C GLU A 46 15.92 3.84 -5.37
N HIS A 47 16.01 3.82 -4.04
CA HIS A 47 17.22 3.46 -3.30
C HIS A 47 17.41 1.93 -3.15
N GLY A 48 16.41 1.15 -3.56
CA GLY A 48 16.42 -0.31 -3.42
C GLY A 48 15.88 -0.81 -2.08
N THR A 49 15.32 0.08 -1.26
CA THR A 49 14.72 -0.27 0.02
C THR A 49 13.39 -0.97 -0.19
N MET A 50 13.20 -2.09 0.51
CA MET A 50 11.98 -2.90 0.43
C MET A 50 11.21 -2.85 1.74
N ILE A 51 9.92 -2.54 1.66
CA ILE A 51 9.02 -2.56 2.82
C ILE A 51 7.79 -3.42 2.51
N HIS A 52 7.34 -4.17 3.52
CA HIS A 52 6.08 -4.88 3.49
C HIS A 52 4.95 -3.96 3.99
N ALA A 53 3.94 -3.74 3.15
CA ALA A 53 2.77 -2.92 3.46
C ALA A 53 1.51 -3.80 3.50
N LYS A 54 0.67 -3.58 4.50
CA LYS A 54 -0.62 -4.28 4.68
C LYS A 54 -1.75 -3.26 4.72
N LEU A 55 -2.68 -3.37 3.77
CA LEU A 55 -3.90 -2.57 3.73
C LEU A 55 -5.08 -3.41 4.18
N LYS A 56 -5.70 -3.06 5.31
CA LYS A 56 -6.90 -3.76 5.79
C LYS A 56 -8.10 -3.44 4.90
N ALA A 57 -8.94 -4.43 4.63
CA ALA A 57 -10.10 -4.29 3.76
C ALA A 57 -11.09 -3.21 4.22
N THR A 58 -11.20 -2.97 5.53
CA THR A 58 -11.99 -1.85 6.09
C THR A 58 -11.62 -0.50 5.48
N ARG A 59 -10.34 -0.26 5.14
CA ARG A 59 -9.86 0.98 4.50
C ARG A 59 -9.90 0.95 2.97
N LEU A 60 -10.03 -0.22 2.35
CA LEU A 60 -10.21 -0.35 0.90
C LEU A 60 -11.61 0.11 0.47
N LEU A 61 -12.62 -0.14 1.32
CA LEU A 61 -14.01 0.19 1.04
C LEU A 61 -14.30 1.70 0.99
N THR A 62 -13.50 2.54 1.66
CA THR A 62 -13.72 3.99 1.73
C THR A 62 -13.00 4.79 0.65
N SER A 63 -11.99 4.23 -0.02
CA SER A 63 -11.16 4.97 -0.98
C SER A 63 -10.96 4.29 -2.33
N CYS A 64 -11.28 2.99 -2.46
CA CYS A 64 -11.02 2.22 -3.66
C CYS A 64 -12.32 1.65 -4.23
N THR A 65 -13.10 2.51 -4.89
CA THR A 65 -14.11 2.07 -5.84
C THR A 65 -13.41 1.30 -6.96
N GLN A 66 -13.56 -0.03 -6.94
CA GLN A 66 -13.63 -0.93 -8.10
C GLN A 66 -13.03 -0.34 -9.39
N GLN A 67 -11.70 -0.30 -9.50
CA GLN A 67 -11.05 -0.14 -10.79
C GLN A 67 -10.07 -1.29 -10.99
N LYS A 68 -10.59 -2.32 -11.68
CA LYS A 68 -9.83 -3.23 -12.54
C LYS A 68 -8.52 -2.59 -12.99
N PHE A 69 -7.41 -3.23 -12.63
CA PHE A 69 -6.09 -3.03 -13.24
C PHE A 69 -5.69 -1.56 -13.46
N LYS A 70 -5.21 -0.86 -12.42
CA LYS A 70 -4.47 0.38 -12.63
C LYS A 70 -3.16 0.38 -11.87
N ARG A 71 -2.09 0.30 -12.68
CA ARG A 71 -0.73 0.79 -12.44
C ARG A 71 -0.71 1.83 -11.29
N LEU A 72 -0.48 1.35 -10.07
CA LEU A 72 -0.46 2.14 -8.84
C LEU A 72 0.77 3.06 -8.88
N ARG A 73 0.59 4.29 -9.39
CA ARG A 73 1.67 5.30 -9.43
C ARG A 73 1.61 6.32 -8.30
N ASP A 74 0.54 6.36 -7.52
CA ASP A 74 0.40 7.31 -6.42
C ASP A 74 -0.39 6.68 -5.28
N LEU A 75 0.28 5.84 -4.47
CA LEU A 75 -0.30 5.37 -3.22
C LEU A 75 -0.04 6.43 -2.15
N LYS A 76 -1.05 7.24 -1.83
CA LYS A 76 -1.02 8.14 -0.68
C LYS A 76 -1.43 7.34 0.54
N ILE A 77 -0.48 7.06 1.44
CA ILE A 77 -0.77 6.43 2.72
C ILE A 77 -1.16 7.56 3.68
N SER A 78 -2.44 7.60 4.07
CA SER A 78 -2.97 8.42 5.15
C SER A 78 -3.69 7.53 6.16
N GLU A 79 -3.58 7.86 7.44
CA GLU A 79 -4.27 7.15 8.52
C GLU A 79 -5.81 7.28 8.47
#